data_AF-A0A966SDT1-F1
#
_entry.id   AF-A0A966SDT1-F1
#
_cell.length_a   1.000
_cell.length_b   1.000
_cell.length_c   1.000
_cell.angle_alpha   90.00
_cell.angle_beta   90.00
_cell.angle_gamma   90.00
#
_symmetry.space_group_name_H-M   'P 1'
#
loop_
_entity.id
_entity.type
_entity.pdbx_description
1 polymer ?
#
loop_
_entity_poly.entity_id
_entity_poly.type
_entity_poly.pdbx_seq_one_letter_code
_entity_poly.pdbx_strand_id
1 'polypeptide(L)'
;GIDQRAAHAFVIAIQPNVVLPGEVAHWASVVFGDLPMPDADAASQLATAAPLFAAAAEALRQHGTDWKAITTQVRERTGRKGPELFKPLRLALTGLDHGPEIAPLLSLMGAARALQRLERLS
;
A
#
# COMPACT_ATOMS: atom_id res chain seq x y z
N GLY A 1 -5.20 -15.98 15.88
CA GLY A 1 -3.91 -15.33 16.16
C GLY A 1 -3.12 -15.22 14.87
N ILE A 2 -2.23 -14.24 14.74
CA ILE A 2 -1.37 -14.09 13.56
C ILE A 2 -0.42 -15.31 13.49
N ASP A 3 -0.25 -15.90 12.31
CA ASP A 3 0.72 -16.98 12.07
C ASP A 3 2.14 -16.52 12.43
N GLN A 4 2.95 -17.40 13.03
CA GLN A 4 4.28 -17.04 13.55
C GLN A 4 5.23 -16.57 12.43
N ARG A 5 5.10 -17.10 11.21
CA ARG A 5 5.90 -16.65 10.06
C ARG A 5 5.45 -15.26 9.61
N ALA A 6 4.14 -15.01 9.57
CA ALA A 6 3.60 -13.69 9.27
C ALA A 6 4.02 -12.63 10.31
N ALA A 7 4.05 -12.99 11.60
CA ALA A 7 4.54 -12.11 12.66
C ALA A 7 6.03 -11.77 12.49
N HIS A 8 6.88 -12.76 12.19
CA HIS A 8 8.30 -12.52 11.96
C HIS A 8 8.55 -11.68 10.70
N ALA A 9 7.87 -11.99 9.59
CA ALA A 9 7.95 -11.22 8.36
C ALA A 9 7.48 -9.77 8.55
N PHE A 10 6.45 -9.55 9.38
CA PHE A 10 5.99 -8.21 9.74
C PHE A 10 7.06 -7.42 10.51
N VAL A 11 7.70 -8.01 11.52
CA VAL A 11 8.79 -7.35 12.26
C VAL A 11 9.93 -6.98 11.32
N ILE A 12 10.38 -7.91 10.47
CA ILE A 12 11.44 -7.63 9.48
C ILE A 12 11.06 -6.47 8.55
N ALA A 13 9.80 -6.43 8.10
CA ALA A 13 9.33 -5.42 7.17
C ALA A 13 9.38 -4.00 7.77
N ILE A 14 9.08 -3.83 9.06
CA ILE A 14 8.94 -2.51 9.69
C ILE A 14 10.19 -2.08 10.47
N GLN A 15 11.02 -3.02 10.93
CA GLN A 15 12.17 -2.75 11.80
C GLN A 15 13.10 -1.63 11.29
N PRO A 16 13.39 -1.50 9.98
CA PRO A 16 14.25 -0.43 9.49
C PRO A 16 13.66 0.99 9.67
N ASN A 17 12.35 1.10 9.90
CA ASN A 17 11.60 2.35 9.90
C ASN A 17 10.92 2.66 11.24
N VAL A 18 11.16 1.84 12.28
CA VAL A 18 10.54 2.00 13.60
C VAL A 18 11.62 2.34 14.62
N VAL A 19 11.41 3.45 15.34
CA VAL A 19 12.26 3.94 16.44
C VAL A 19 11.59 3.68 17.79
N LEU A 20 10.26 3.81 17.87
CA LEU A 20 9.48 3.69 19.10
C LEU A 20 8.52 2.50 19.06
N PRO A 21 8.28 1.80 20.19
CA PRO A 21 7.34 0.68 20.24
C PRO A 21 5.92 1.02 19.77
N GLY A 22 5.47 2.27 19.96
CA GLY A 22 4.15 2.72 19.50
C GLY A 22 3.97 2.68 17.97
N GLU A 23 5.06 2.81 17.20
CA GLU A 23 5.01 2.76 15.74
C GLU A 23 4.72 1.34 15.23
N VAL A 24 5.08 0.30 16.01
CA VAL A 24 4.75 -1.09 15.69
C VAL A 24 3.24 -1.29 15.67
N ALA A 25 2.52 -0.76 16.66
CA ALA A 25 1.07 -0.86 16.74
C ALA A 25 0.38 -0.11 15.58
N HIS A 26 0.94 1.03 15.19
CA HIS A 26 0.49 1.78 14.02
C HIS A 26 0.64 0.94 12.74
N TRP A 27 1.84 0.41 12.46
CA TRP A 27 2.06 -0.42 11.28
C TRP A 27 1.27 -1.72 11.29
N ALA A 28 1.00 -2.30 12.47
CA ALA A 28 0.14 -3.47 12.58
C ALA A 28 -1.29 -3.13 12.15
N SER A 29 -1.80 -1.96 12.54
CA SER A 29 -3.09 -1.44 12.10
C SER A 29 -3.10 -1.18 10.59
N VAL A 30 -2.02 -0.61 10.04
CA VAL A 30 -1.88 -0.38 8.60
C VAL A 30 -1.84 -1.69 7.82
N VAL A 31 -1.16 -2.74 8.27
CA VAL A 31 -1.00 -3.98 7.51
C VAL A 31 -2.21 -4.91 7.68
N PHE A 32 -2.68 -5.09 8.91
CA PHE A 32 -3.67 -6.10 9.25
C PHE A 32 -5.07 -5.53 9.53
N GLY A 33 -5.19 -4.23 9.78
CA GLY A 33 -6.45 -3.56 10.06
C GLY A 33 -7.09 -2.88 8.85
N ASP A 34 -8.13 -2.10 9.14
CA ASP A 34 -8.82 -1.27 8.17
C ASP A 34 -8.16 0.11 8.11
N LEU A 35 -7.91 0.59 6.90
CA LEU A 35 -7.34 1.92 6.69
C LEU A 35 -8.49 2.92 6.63
N PRO A 36 -8.54 3.94 7.52
CA PRO A 36 -9.60 4.93 7.51
C PRO A 36 -9.64 5.70 6.17
N MET A 37 -10.74 6.41 5.93
CA MET A 37 -10.78 7.36 4.82
C MET A 37 -9.73 8.46 5.03
N PRO A 38 -9.04 8.89 3.96
CA PRO A 38 -8.13 10.03 4.04
C PRO A 38 -8.88 11.27 4.53
N ASP A 39 -8.18 12.13 5.26
CA ASP A 39 -8.66 13.48 5.55
C ASP A 39 -8.76 14.33 4.26
N ALA A 40 -9.25 15.56 4.38
CA ALA A 40 -9.48 16.43 3.22
C ALA A 40 -8.20 16.68 2.40
N ASP A 41 -7.06 16.83 3.05
CA ASP A 41 -5.78 17.12 2.40
C ASP A 41 -5.27 15.90 1.63
N ALA A 42 -5.26 14.73 2.26
CA ALA A 42 -4.89 13.47 1.62
C ALA A 42 -5.89 13.09 0.51
N ALA A 43 -7.18 13.34 0.70
CA ALA A 43 -8.20 13.07 -0.31
C ALA A 43 -7.99 13.92 -1.57
N SER A 44 -7.66 15.20 -1.42
CA SER A 44 -7.33 16.09 -2.54
C SER A 44 -6.12 15.58 -3.34
N GLN A 45 -5.06 15.14 -2.65
CA GLN A 45 -3.88 14.56 -3.28
C GLN A 45 -4.23 13.27 -4.05
N LEU A 46 -5.01 12.37 -3.44
CA LEU A 46 -5.41 11.09 -4.03
C LEU A 46 -6.37 11.27 -5.21
N ALA A 47 -7.29 12.25 -5.18
CA ALA A 47 -8.26 12.48 -6.24
C ALA A 47 -7.61 12.70 -7.62
N THR A 48 -6.43 13.34 -7.65
CA THR A 48 -5.66 13.55 -8.88
C THR A 48 -5.06 12.26 -9.48
N ALA A 49 -5.16 11.15 -8.76
CA ALA A 49 -4.57 9.86 -9.10
C ALA A 49 -5.60 8.72 -9.28
N ALA A 50 -6.89 9.01 -9.37
CA ALA A 50 -7.93 7.97 -9.54
C ALA A 50 -7.64 6.97 -10.70
N PRO A 51 -7.20 7.40 -11.92
CA PRO A 51 -6.86 6.45 -13.00
C PRO A 51 -5.70 5.51 -12.66
N LEU A 52 -4.76 5.97 -11.81
CA LEU A 52 -3.65 5.17 -11.32
C LEU A 52 -4.13 4.07 -10.37
N PHE A 53 -5.09 4.37 -9.50
CA PHE A 53 -5.67 3.38 -8.58
C PHE A 53 -6.50 2.34 -9.32
N ALA A 54 -7.28 2.74 -10.33
CA ALA A 54 -7.99 1.81 -11.20
C ALA A 54 -7.01 0.84 -11.92
N ALA A 55 -5.90 1.37 -12.44
CA ALA A 55 -4.87 0.55 -13.07
C ALA A 55 -4.19 -0.41 -12.08
N ALA A 56 -3.92 0.06 -10.85
CA ALA A 56 -3.30 -0.73 -9.80
C ALA A 56 -4.22 -1.84 -9.28
N ALA A 57 -5.51 -1.55 -9.09
CA ALA A 57 -6.53 -2.54 -8.71
C ALA A 57 -6.60 -3.67 -9.74
N GLU A 58 -6.62 -3.32 -11.03
CA GLU A 58 -6.61 -4.33 -12.10
C GLU A 58 -5.32 -5.16 -12.11
N ALA A 59 -4.17 -4.52 -11.97
CA ALA A 59 -2.89 -5.21 -11.91
C ALA A 59 -2.77 -6.15 -10.70
N LEU A 60 -3.32 -5.74 -9.55
CA LEU A 60 -3.38 -6.55 -8.35
C LEU A 60 -4.26 -7.80 -8.53
N ARG A 61 -5.39 -7.70 -9.25
CA ARG A 61 -6.22 -8.87 -9.59
C ARG A 61 -5.48 -9.87 -10.47
N GLN A 62 -4.64 -9.38 -11.39
CA GLN A 62 -3.89 -10.23 -12.32
C GLN A 62 -2.64 -10.86 -11.69
N HIS A 63 -1.93 -10.11 -10.85
CA HIS A 63 -0.60 -10.48 -10.37
C HIS A 63 -0.52 -10.78 -8.86
N GLY A 64 -1.66 -10.78 -8.16
CA GLY A 64 -1.68 -10.94 -6.70
C GLY A 64 -0.92 -9.81 -6.03
N THR A 65 0.03 -10.13 -5.14
CA THR A 65 0.83 -9.13 -4.41
C THR A 65 2.24 -8.92 -4.99
N ASP A 66 2.50 -9.33 -6.24
CA ASP A 66 3.78 -9.05 -6.91
C ASP A 66 3.90 -7.56 -7.25
N TRP A 67 4.53 -6.82 -6.33
CA TRP A 67 4.72 -5.38 -6.44
C TRP A 67 5.45 -4.95 -7.72
N LYS A 68 6.40 -5.75 -8.21
CA LYS A 68 7.17 -5.42 -9.40
C LYS A 68 6.29 -5.55 -10.64
N ALA A 69 5.53 -6.64 -10.76
CA ALA A 69 4.58 -6.83 -11.85
C ALA A 69 3.51 -5.73 -11.85
N ILE A 70 2.91 -5.45 -10.68
CA ILE A 70 1.89 -4.40 -10.52
C ILE A 70 2.41 -3.04 -10.99
N THR A 71 3.53 -2.59 -10.45
CA THR A 71 4.06 -1.25 -10.78
C THR A 71 4.60 -1.15 -12.21
N THR A 72 4.96 -2.28 -12.83
CA THR A 72 5.30 -2.32 -14.26
C THR A 72 4.06 -2.09 -15.11
N GLN A 73 2.99 -2.84 -14.88
CA GLN A 73 1.73 -2.70 -15.61
C GLN A 73 1.08 -1.32 -15.39
N VAL A 74 1.07 -0.80 -14.16
CA VAL A 74 0.52 0.53 -13.86
C VAL A 74 1.29 1.62 -14.61
N ARG A 75 2.62 1.53 -14.65
CA ARG A 75 3.47 2.46 -15.40
C ARG A 75 3.18 2.41 -16.89
N GLU A 76 3.05 1.21 -17.47
CA GLU A 76 2.74 1.03 -18.89
C GLU A 76 1.37 1.62 -19.25
N ARG A 77 0.37 1.44 -18.38
CA ARG A 77 -1.00 1.93 -18.62
C ARG A 77 -1.17 3.44 -18.41
N THR A 78 -0.45 4.02 -17.45
CA THR A 78 -0.67 5.41 -17.01
C THR A 78 0.41 6.37 -17.47
N GLY A 79 1.57 5.87 -17.91
CA GLY A 79 2.75 6.67 -18.22
C GLY A 79 3.48 7.26 -16.99
N ARG A 80 2.90 7.14 -15.79
CA ARG A 80 3.46 7.71 -14.54
C ARG A 80 4.71 6.97 -14.08
N LYS A 81 5.68 7.72 -13.56
CA LYS A 81 7.00 7.21 -13.14
C LYS A 81 7.47 7.91 -11.87
N GLY A 82 8.46 7.31 -11.19
CA GLY A 82 9.08 7.92 -10.02
C GLY A 82 8.05 8.31 -8.94
N PRO A 83 8.13 9.51 -8.34
CA PRO A 83 7.21 9.96 -7.30
C PRO A 83 5.73 9.95 -7.72
N GLU A 84 5.41 10.25 -8.98
CA GLU A 84 4.03 10.28 -9.49
C GLU A 84 3.37 8.89 -9.57
N LEU A 85 4.19 7.83 -9.56
CA LEU A 85 3.75 6.44 -9.47
C LEU A 85 3.74 5.97 -8.01
N PHE A 86 4.87 6.11 -7.31
CA PHE A 86 5.07 5.46 -6.02
C PHE A 86 4.41 6.19 -4.85
N LYS A 87 4.45 7.53 -4.82
CA LYS A 87 3.87 8.32 -3.71
C LYS A 87 2.35 8.12 -3.59
N PRO A 88 1.54 8.27 -4.65
CA PRO A 88 0.10 8.05 -4.54
C PRO A 88 -0.26 6.60 -4.24
N LEU A 89 0.45 5.60 -4.80
CA LEU A 89 0.20 4.20 -4.43
C LEU A 89 0.51 3.91 -2.97
N ARG A 90 1.59 4.49 -2.43
CA ARG A 90 1.91 4.38 -1.01
C ARG A 90 0.78 4.96 -0.16
N LEU A 91 0.39 6.20 -0.44
CA LEU A 91 -0.66 6.88 0.30
C LEU A 91 -1.99 6.11 0.24
N ALA A 92 -2.37 5.59 -0.92
CA ALA A 92 -3.56 4.77 -1.09
C ALA A 92 -3.51 3.47 -0.27
N LEU A 93 -2.36 2.79 -0.26
CA LEU A 93 -2.19 1.50 0.40
C LEU A 93 -1.94 1.63 1.90
N THR A 94 -1.31 2.69 2.39
CA THR A 94 -0.85 2.79 3.79
C THR A 94 -1.40 4.00 4.53
N GLY A 95 -2.00 4.98 3.85
CA GLY A 95 -2.41 6.25 4.45
C GLY A 95 -1.25 7.17 4.83
N LEU A 96 -0.03 6.81 4.44
CA LEU A 96 1.19 7.56 4.73
C LEU A 96 1.97 7.77 3.43
N ASP A 97 2.69 8.88 3.31
CA ASP A 97 3.54 9.16 2.16
C ASP A 97 5.00 8.73 2.34
N HIS A 98 5.33 8.18 3.50
CA HIS A 98 6.62 7.61 3.88
C HIS A 98 6.45 6.29 4.65
N GLY A 99 7.55 5.67 5.05
CA GLY A 99 7.55 4.43 5.85
C GLY A 99 8.26 3.26 5.17
N PRO A 100 8.04 2.02 5.66
CA PRO A 100 8.72 0.82 5.19
C PRO A 100 8.43 0.48 3.73
N GLU A 101 9.22 -0.44 3.18
CA GLU A 101 9.09 -0.91 1.81
C GLU A 101 7.69 -1.45 1.50
N ILE A 102 7.10 -1.04 0.37
CA ILE A 102 5.70 -1.38 0.04
C ILE A 102 5.55 -2.87 -0.30
N ALA A 103 6.51 -3.47 -0.99
CA ALA A 103 6.43 -4.86 -1.42
C ALA A 103 6.19 -5.86 -0.27
N PRO A 104 6.96 -5.84 0.83
CA PRO A 104 6.70 -6.72 1.97
C PRO A 104 5.39 -6.36 2.69
N LEU A 105 5.07 -5.07 2.84
CA LEU A 105 3.79 -4.65 3.45
C LEU A 105 2.59 -5.15 2.63
N LEU A 106 2.63 -5.03 1.31
CA LEU A 106 1.59 -5.51 0.40
C LEU A 106 1.41 -7.04 0.49
N SER A 107 2.52 -7.77 0.55
CA SER A 107 2.50 -9.24 0.70
C SER A 107 1.84 -9.66 2.02
N LEU A 108 2.10 -8.94 3.12
CA LEU A 108 1.48 -9.19 4.42
C LEU A 108 0.02 -8.74 4.48
N MET A 109 -0.30 -7.60 3.85
CA MET A 109 -1.65 -7.03 3.78
C MET A 109 -2.61 -7.94 3.01
N GLY A 110 -2.09 -8.62 1.98
CA GLY A 110 -2.84 -9.50 1.10
C GLY A 110 -3.63 -8.74 0.03
N ALA A 111 -3.88 -9.42 -1.10
CA ALA A 111 -4.53 -8.83 -2.26
C ALA A 111 -5.94 -8.29 -1.96
N ALA A 112 -6.75 -9.01 -1.17
CA ALA A 112 -8.13 -8.59 -0.89
C ALA A 112 -8.21 -7.20 -0.21
N ARG A 113 -7.37 -6.96 0.80
CA ARG A 113 -7.34 -5.69 1.54
C ARG A 113 -6.71 -4.57 0.71
N ALA A 114 -5.63 -4.87 -0.02
CA ALA A 114 -5.03 -3.90 -0.92
C ALA A 114 -6.01 -3.48 -2.03
N LEU A 115 -6.80 -4.42 -2.55
CA LEU A 115 -7.81 -4.16 -3.56
C LEU A 115 -8.89 -3.22 -3.03
N GLN A 116 -9.46 -3.52 -1.85
CA GLN A 116 -10.44 -2.66 -1.19
C GLN A 116 -9.93 -1.22 -1.01
N ARG A 117 -8.66 -1.06 -0.64
CA ARG A 117 -8.04 0.26 -0.44
C ARG A 117 -7.86 1.05 -1.74
N LEU A 118 -7.59 0.37 -2.85
CA LEU A 118 -7.45 0.99 -4.16
C LEU A 118 -8.82 1.30 -4.79
N GLU A 119 -9.78 0.38 -4.72
CA GLU A 119 -11.10 0.51 -5.35
C GLU A 119 -11.95 1.63 -4.77
N ARG A 120 -11.81 1.93 -3.47
CA ARG A 120 -12.51 3.06 -2.85
C ARG A 120 -11.97 4.44 -3.28
N LEU A 121 -10.87 4.49 -4.02
CA LEU A 121 -10.20 5.71 -4.48
C LEU A 121 -10.20 5.85 -6.02
N SER A 122 -10.60 4.80 -6.74
CA SER A 122 -10.60 4.74 -8.20
C SER A 122 -11.87 5.24 -8.84
#